data_AF-A0A925MLV8-F1
#
_entry.id   AF-A0A925MLV8-F1
#
_cell.length_a   1.000
_cell.length_b   1.000
_cell.length_c   1.000
_cell.angle_alpha   90.00
_cell.angle_beta   90.00
_cell.angle_gamma   90.00
#
_symmetry.space_group_name_H-M   'P 1'
#
loop_
_entity.id
_entity.type
_entity.pdbx_description
1 polymer ?
#
loop_
_entity_poly.entity_id
_entity_poly.type
_entity_poly.pdbx_seq_one_letter_code
_entity_poly.pdbx_strand_id
1 'polypeptide(L)'
;MNQQNLFKNQFQNNFKTFLLMATTFAIVGVLGYLIALKFGNINYLYLFLVIGIVQNVIAYWFSGYFAIKGSGAVKVDVSTEEGARLQRTVDRLSSMAGLPSPEVYIIPDDSMNAFATGRNKNNARVAATRGLLQKLSQDEL
;
A
#
# COMPACT_ATOMS: atom_id res chain seq x y z
N MET A 1 21.29 5.62 11.47
CA MET A 1 19.99 6.32 11.31
C MET A 1 19.44 6.62 12.71
N ASN A 2 19.30 7.89 13.11
CA ASN A 2 18.92 8.26 14.48
C ASN A 2 17.48 7.86 14.82
N GLN A 3 17.25 7.26 15.99
CA GLN A 3 15.92 6.85 16.46
C GLN A 3 14.90 8.01 16.46
N GLN A 4 15.33 9.22 16.80
CA GLN A 4 14.47 10.41 16.78
C GLN A 4 13.91 10.74 15.38
N ASN A 5 14.67 10.47 14.31
CA ASN A 5 14.21 10.70 12.94
C ASN A 5 13.16 9.66 12.52
N LEU A 6 13.26 8.41 13.01
CA LEU A 6 12.28 7.36 12.72
C LEU A 6 10.90 7.68 13.32
N PHE A 7 10.86 8.08 14.59
CA PHE A 7 9.60 8.46 15.25
C PHE A 7 8.96 9.68 14.60
N LYS A 8 9.75 10.70 14.25
CA LYS A 8 9.27 11.89 13.54
C LYS A 8 8.66 11.53 12.19
N ASN A 9 9.31 10.68 11.41
CA ASN A 9 8.82 10.26 10.09
C ASN A 9 7.54 9.42 10.21
N GLN A 10 7.47 8.51 11.19
CA GLN A 10 6.26 7.72 11.45
C GLN A 10 5.08 8.63 11.84
N PHE A 11 5.30 9.58 12.74
CA PHE A 11 4.26 10.52 13.13
C PHE A 11 3.78 11.38 11.95
N GLN A 12 4.70 11.92 11.16
CA GLN A 12 4.35 12.70 9.97
C GLN A 12 3.55 11.87 8.95
N ASN A 13 3.94 10.62 8.72
CA ASN A 13 3.23 9.74 7.80
C ASN A 13 1.84 9.39 8.32
N ASN A 14 1.72 9.04 9.60
CA ASN A 14 0.43 8.75 10.23
C ASN A 14 -0.50 9.97 10.18
N PHE A 15 0.03 11.17 10.43
CA PHE A 15 -0.73 12.41 10.34
C PHE A 15 -1.20 12.69 8.91
N LYS A 16 -0.34 12.49 7.90
CA LYS A 16 -0.72 12.60 6.48
C LYS A 16 -1.82 11.60 6.12
N THR A 17 -1.70 10.35 6.55
CA THR A 17 -2.74 9.32 6.34
C THR A 17 -4.05 9.73 7.00
N PHE A 18 -4.01 10.20 8.25
CA PHE A 18 -5.19 10.70 8.95
C PHE A 18 -5.83 11.88 8.20
N LEU A 19 -5.03 12.84 7.76
CA LEU A 19 -5.51 14.00 7.01
C LEU A 19 -6.17 13.60 5.68
N LEU A 20 -5.57 12.65 4.96
CA LEU A 20 -6.12 12.10 3.71
C LEU A 20 -7.45 11.37 3.95
N MET A 21 -7.54 10.57 5.01
CA MET A 21 -8.77 9.86 5.39
C MET A 21 -9.87 10.84 5.81
N ALA A 22 -9.53 11.84 6.64
CA ALA A 22 -10.45 12.89 7.08
C ALA A 22 -10.97 13.71 5.88
N THR A 23 -10.09 14.06 4.95
CA THR A 23 -10.47 14.78 3.72
C THR A 23 -11.42 13.94 2.86
N THR A 24 -11.09 12.67 2.64
CA THR A 24 -11.93 11.77 1.83
C THR A 24 -13.30 11.56 2.49
N PHE A 25 -13.32 11.39 3.81
CA PHE A 25 -14.56 11.29 4.58
C PHE A 25 -15.41 12.56 4.47
N ALA A 26 -14.80 13.73 4.60
CA ALA A 26 -15.48 15.03 4.45
C ALA A 26 -16.08 15.18 3.05
N ILE A 27 -15.37 14.79 1.99
CA ILE A 27 -15.88 14.81 0.61
C ILE A 27 -17.15 13.96 0.49
N VAL A 28 -17.13 12.72 1.00
CA VAL A 28 -18.30 11.83 0.97
C VAL A 28 -19.46 12.41 1.79
N GLY A 29 -19.18 13.00 2.95
CA GLY A 29 -20.18 13.67 3.79
C GLY A 29 -20.82 14.88 3.11
N VAL A 30 -20.04 15.73 2.44
CA VAL A 30 -20.54 16.87 1.66
C VAL A 30 -21.42 16.38 0.51
N LEU A 31 -21.02 15.34 -0.21
CA LEU A 31 -21.86 14.74 -1.26
C LEU A 31 -23.19 14.21 -0.69
N GLY A 32 -23.13 13.52 0.44
CA GLY A 32 -24.32 13.05 1.16
C GLY A 32 -25.25 14.19 1.58
N TYR A 33 -24.69 15.30 2.07
CA TYR A 33 -25.44 16.49 2.43
C TYR A 33 -26.13 17.14 1.23
N LEU A 34 -25.42 17.30 0.10
CA LEU A 34 -26.00 17.87 -1.13
C LEU A 34 -27.15 17.00 -1.68
N ILE A 35 -27.01 15.68 -1.60
CA ILE A 35 -28.07 14.73 -1.99
C ILE A 35 -29.25 14.83 -1.03
N ALA A 36 -29.00 14.90 0.29
CA ALA A 36 -30.06 15.06 1.29
C ALA A 36 -30.88 16.34 1.06
N LEU A 37 -30.22 17.46 0.71
CA LEU A 37 -30.90 18.71 0.35
C LEU A 37 -31.76 18.56 -0.92
N LYS A 38 -31.22 17.92 -1.96
CA LYS A 38 -31.92 17.74 -3.24
C LYS A 38 -33.19 16.90 -3.12
N PHE A 39 -33.15 15.84 -2.31
CA PHE A 39 -34.28 14.92 -2.11
C PHE A 39 -35.11 15.23 -0.85
N GLY A 40 -34.72 16.25 -0.07
CA GLY A 40 -35.41 16.66 1.16
C GLY A 40 -35.40 15.60 2.27
N ASN A 41 -34.47 14.64 2.25
CA ASN A 41 -34.44 13.52 3.19
C ASN A 41 -33.06 13.39 3.85
N ILE A 42 -33.01 13.66 5.15
CA ILE A 42 -31.79 13.61 5.97
C ILE A 42 -31.19 12.20 6.05
N ASN A 43 -31.97 11.15 5.79
CA ASN A 43 -31.47 9.77 5.81
C ASN A 43 -30.36 9.54 4.79
N TYR A 44 -30.35 10.30 3.68
CA TYR A 44 -29.25 10.23 2.71
C TYR A 44 -27.92 10.73 3.30
N LEU A 45 -27.94 11.73 4.19
CA LEU A 45 -26.73 12.16 4.89
C LEU A 45 -26.19 11.02 5.77
N TYR A 46 -27.04 10.42 6.61
CA TYR A 46 -26.63 9.31 7.47
C TYR A 46 -26.09 8.11 6.68
N LEU A 47 -26.75 7.77 5.57
CA LEU A 47 -26.30 6.70 4.67
C LEU A 47 -24.90 6.98 4.13
N PHE A 48 -24.65 8.19 3.64
CA PHE A 48 -23.34 8.56 3.09
C PHE A 48 -22.25 8.64 4.16
N LEU A 49 -22.57 9.06 5.39
CA LEU A 49 -21.61 9.01 6.49
C LEU A 49 -21.22 7.58 6.84
N VAL A 50 -22.18 6.65 6.86
CA VAL A 50 -21.88 5.22 7.06
C VAL A 50 -21.01 4.69 5.92
N ILE A 51 -21.36 5.00 4.67
CA ILE A 51 -20.56 4.62 3.49
C ILE A 51 -19.14 5.19 3.60
N GLY A 52 -18.99 6.46 3.98
CA GLY A 52 -17.71 7.12 4.12
C GLY A 52 -16.81 6.47 5.18
N ILE A 53 -17.38 6.04 6.31
CA ILE A 53 -16.66 5.27 7.35
C ILE A 53 -16.21 3.93 6.77
N VAL A 54 -17.13 3.17 6.19
CA VAL A 54 -16.86 1.84 5.63
C VAL A 54 -15.79 1.91 4.53
N GLN A 55 -15.89 2.88 3.63
CA GLN A 55 -14.92 3.11 2.57
C GLN A 55 -13.53 3.40 3.14
N ASN A 56 -13.40 4.30 4.12
CA ASN A 56 -12.11 4.63 4.72
C ASN A 56 -11.48 3.42 5.42
N VAL A 57 -12.31 2.65 6.12
CA VAL A 57 -11.96 1.37 6.76
C VAL A 57 -11.41 0.38 5.73
N ILE A 58 -12.13 0.16 4.63
CA ILE A 58 -11.70 -0.73 3.54
C ILE A 58 -10.41 -0.21 2.91
N ALA A 59 -10.35 1.08 2.58
CA ALA A 59 -9.19 1.71 1.98
C ALA A 59 -7.94 1.54 2.85
N TYR A 60 -8.05 1.76 4.16
CA TYR A 60 -6.92 1.62 5.08
C TYR A 60 -6.41 0.18 5.20
N TRP A 61 -7.31 -0.80 5.33
CA TRP A 61 -6.90 -2.20 5.50
C TRP A 61 -6.48 -2.89 4.21
N PHE A 62 -7.11 -2.55 3.09
CA PHE A 62 -6.90 -3.22 1.80
C PHE A 62 -6.06 -2.40 0.81
N SER A 63 -5.58 -1.20 1.15
CA SER A 63 -4.75 -0.37 0.26
C SER A 63 -3.58 -1.14 -0.37
N GLY A 64 -2.80 -1.85 0.44
CA GLY A 64 -1.66 -2.64 -0.05
C GLY A 64 -2.09 -3.78 -0.97
N TYR A 65 -3.26 -4.38 -0.72
CA TYR A 65 -3.80 -5.43 -1.59
C TYR A 65 -4.24 -4.86 -2.93
N PHE A 66 -4.92 -3.71 -2.94
CA PHE A 66 -5.31 -3.03 -4.17
C PHE A 66 -4.11 -2.55 -4.98
N ALA A 67 -3.03 -2.09 -4.34
CA ALA A 67 -1.81 -1.70 -5.02
C ALA A 67 -1.17 -2.88 -5.78
N ILE A 68 -1.03 -4.04 -5.12
CA ILE A 68 -0.46 -5.26 -5.72
C ILE A 68 -1.36 -5.82 -6.83
N LYS A 69 -2.67 -5.86 -6.59
CA LYS A 69 -3.63 -6.31 -7.61
C LYS A 69 -3.69 -5.37 -8.81
N GLY A 70 -3.68 -4.06 -8.56
CA GLY A 70 -3.75 -3.03 -9.60
C GLY A 70 -2.54 -3.04 -10.51
N SER A 71 -1.37 -3.45 -10.01
CA SER A 71 -0.17 -3.63 -10.84
C SER A 71 -0.13 -4.98 -11.57
N GLY A 72 -1.12 -5.86 -11.40
CA GLY A 72 -1.09 -7.22 -11.98
C GLY A 72 0.04 -8.10 -11.44
N ALA A 73 0.56 -7.81 -10.25
CA ALA A 73 1.70 -8.55 -9.71
C ALA A 73 1.28 -9.97 -9.29
N VAL A 74 2.15 -10.94 -9.57
CA VAL A 74 1.99 -12.34 -9.21
C VAL A 74 2.94 -12.68 -8.07
N LYS A 75 2.49 -13.47 -7.10
CA LYS A 75 3.34 -13.87 -5.97
C LYS A 75 4.55 -14.63 -6.49
N VAL A 76 5.73 -14.34 -5.92
CA VAL A 76 6.98 -15.01 -6.29
C VAL A 76 6.86 -16.52 -6.09
N ASP A 77 7.33 -17.26 -7.09
CA ASP A 77 7.58 -18.69 -7.00
C ASP A 77 9.07 -18.93 -6.76
N VAL A 78 9.40 -19.45 -5.57
CA VAL A 78 10.78 -19.72 -5.13
C VAL A 78 11.42 -20.92 -5.83
N SER A 79 10.66 -21.69 -6.62
CA SER A 79 11.23 -22.74 -7.49
C SER A 79 11.91 -22.17 -8.73
N THR A 80 11.55 -20.94 -9.12
CA THR A 80 12.17 -20.23 -10.24
C THR A 80 13.43 -19.48 -9.78
N GLU A 81 14.43 -19.38 -10.65
CA GLU A 81 15.67 -18.66 -10.35
C GLU A 81 15.40 -17.17 -10.05
N GLU A 82 14.62 -16.50 -10.89
CA GLU A 82 14.23 -15.10 -10.71
C GLU A 82 13.51 -14.87 -9.37
N GLY A 83 12.56 -15.74 -9.03
CA GLY A 83 11.80 -15.66 -7.80
C GLY A 83 12.67 -15.92 -6.55
N ALA A 84 13.46 -16.98 -6.57
CA ALA A 84 14.38 -17.31 -5.48
C ALA A 84 15.43 -16.20 -5.26
N ARG A 85 15.88 -15.55 -6.34
CA ARG A 85 16.83 -14.43 -6.31
C ARG A 85 16.21 -13.22 -5.61
N LEU A 86 15.03 -12.77 -6.06
CA LEU A 86 14.36 -11.62 -5.48
C LEU A 86 13.97 -11.85 -4.01
N GLN A 87 13.44 -13.04 -3.68
CA GLN A 87 13.09 -13.39 -2.30
C GLN A 87 14.31 -13.33 -1.37
N ARG A 88 15.46 -13.90 -1.79
CA ARG A 88 16.71 -13.84 -1.01
C ARG A 88 17.21 -12.43 -0.79
N THR A 89 17.17 -11.58 -1.82
CA THR A 89 17.56 -10.17 -1.70
C THR A 89 16.68 -9.45 -0.67
N VAL A 90 15.36 -9.58 -0.79
CA VAL A 90 14.41 -8.93 0.12
C VAL A 90 14.52 -9.46 1.55
N ASP A 91 14.72 -10.77 1.73
CA ASP A 91 14.91 -11.39 3.05
C ASP A 91 16.19 -10.90 3.74
N ARG A 92 17.29 -10.80 2.98
CA ARG A 92 18.57 -10.29 3.49
C ARG A 92 18.42 -8.84 3.94
N LEU A 93 17.83 -7.98 3.11
CA LEU A 93 17.61 -6.57 3.43
C LEU A 93 16.68 -6.39 4.64
N SER A 94 15.61 -7.18 4.71
CA SER A 94 14.66 -7.14 5.83
C SER A 94 15.34 -7.59 7.14
N SER A 95 16.15 -8.63 7.09
CA SER A 95 16.92 -9.13 8.23
C SER A 95 17.94 -8.11 8.72
N MET A 96 18.69 -7.48 7.81
CA MET A 96 19.63 -6.39 8.15
C MET A 96 18.92 -5.18 8.78
N ALA A 97 17.69 -4.91 8.37
CA ALA A 97 16.87 -3.83 8.92
C ALA A 97 16.13 -4.20 10.22
N GLY A 98 16.21 -5.47 10.68
CA GLY A 98 15.44 -5.96 11.83
C GLY A 98 13.93 -5.93 11.59
N LEU A 99 13.50 -6.15 10.35
CA LEU A 99 12.10 -6.15 9.91
C LEU A 99 11.65 -7.58 9.57
N PRO A 100 10.36 -7.90 9.75
CA PRO A 100 9.80 -9.15 9.24
C PRO A 100 9.94 -9.20 7.72
N SER A 101 10.16 -10.40 7.17
CA SER A 101 10.19 -10.59 5.72
C SER A 101 8.81 -10.28 5.11
N PRO A 102 8.73 -9.35 4.14
CA PRO A 102 7.49 -8.99 3.46
C PRO A 102 7.11 -10.01 2.39
N GLU A 103 5.84 -10.00 1.98
CA GLU A 103 5.42 -10.77 0.82
C GLU A 103 6.00 -10.18 -0.48
N VAL A 104 6.58 -11.03 -1.33
CA VAL A 104 7.26 -10.59 -2.55
C VAL A 104 6.48 -10.99 -3.80
N TYR A 105 6.42 -10.07 -4.76
CA TYR A 105 5.67 -10.22 -6.02
C TYR A 105 6.51 -9.81 -7.23
N ILE A 106 6.23 -10.43 -8.37
CA ILE A 106 6.79 -10.06 -9.68
C ILE A 106 5.68 -9.50 -10.55
N ILE A 107 5.92 -8.34 -11.13
CA ILE A 107 5.02 -7.71 -12.10
C ILE A 107 5.48 -8.15 -13.50
N PRO A 108 4.58 -8.73 -14.33
CA PRO A 108 4.92 -9.16 -15.68
C PRO A 108 4.96 -7.98 -16.65
N ASP A 109 5.90 -7.06 -16.41
CA ASP A 109 6.16 -5.85 -17.20
C ASP A 109 7.67 -5.72 -17.45
N ASP A 110 8.02 -5.24 -18.64
CA ASP A 110 9.40 -5.04 -19.12
C ASP A 110 9.98 -3.68 -18.70
N SER A 111 9.16 -2.81 -18.10
CA SER A 111 9.63 -1.57 -17.49
C SER A 111 10.60 -1.87 -16.34
N MET A 112 11.46 -0.91 -15.97
CA MET A 112 12.38 -1.04 -14.84
C MET A 112 11.81 -0.32 -13.63
N ASN A 113 10.96 -1.00 -12.86
CA ASN A 113 10.29 -0.41 -11.69
C ASN A 113 10.21 -1.41 -10.52
N ALA A 114 10.21 -0.87 -9.31
CA ALA A 114 9.87 -1.61 -8.11
C ALA A 114 9.18 -0.67 -7.11
N PHE A 115 8.29 -1.22 -6.29
CA PHE A 115 7.67 -0.47 -5.21
C PHE A 115 7.40 -1.37 -4.00
N ALA A 116 7.28 -0.73 -2.83
CA ALA A 116 6.90 -1.37 -1.59
C ALA A 116 5.62 -0.72 -1.05
N THR A 117 4.71 -1.54 -0.52
CA THR A 117 3.43 -1.09 0.03
C THR A 117 3.08 -1.86 1.30
N GLY A 118 2.20 -1.30 2.13
CA GLY A 118 1.77 -1.93 3.37
C GLY A 118 1.42 -0.91 4.44
N ARG A 119 0.38 -1.21 5.23
CA ARG A 119 -0.08 -0.32 6.32
C ARG A 119 0.86 -0.31 7.53
N ASN A 120 1.64 -1.36 7.71
CA ASN A 120 2.63 -1.50 8.79
C ASN A 120 3.68 -2.56 8.41
N LYS A 121 4.71 -2.71 9.25
CA LYS A 121 5.82 -3.66 9.06
C LYS A 121 5.35 -5.11 8.84
N ASN A 122 4.32 -5.54 9.55
CA ASN A 122 3.80 -6.91 9.48
C ASN A 122 2.89 -7.16 8.27
N ASN A 123 2.50 -6.10 7.55
CA ASN A 123 1.63 -6.17 6.36
C ASN A 123 2.35 -5.56 5.15
N ALA A 124 3.67 -5.61 5.14
CA ALA A 124 4.51 -5.10 4.07
C ALA A 124 4.54 -6.08 2.89
N ARG A 125 4.58 -5.51 1.68
CA ARG A 125 4.66 -6.21 0.40
C ARG A 125 5.62 -5.48 -0.50
N VAL A 126 6.41 -6.22 -1.26
CA VAL A 126 7.38 -5.68 -2.23
C VAL A 126 7.05 -6.26 -3.60
N ALA A 127 7.00 -5.41 -4.62
CA ALA A 127 6.80 -5.82 -5.99
C ALA A 127 7.91 -5.26 -6.89
N ALA A 128 8.48 -6.10 -7.74
CA ALA A 128 9.46 -5.71 -8.75
C ALA A 128 9.01 -6.17 -10.13
N THR A 129 9.29 -5.39 -11.16
CA THR A 129 8.98 -5.78 -12.54
C THR A 129 9.97 -6.81 -13.07
N ARG A 130 9.52 -7.67 -13.99
CA ARG A 130 10.40 -8.63 -14.67
C ARG A 130 11.53 -7.93 -15.42
N GLY A 131 11.25 -6.81 -16.08
CA GLY A 131 12.26 -6.01 -16.77
C GLY A 131 13.36 -5.47 -15.83
N LEU A 132 13.04 -5.18 -14.57
CA LEU A 132 14.03 -4.80 -13.56
C LEU A 132 14.91 -6.00 -13.19
N LEU A 133 14.32 -7.18 -12.97
CA LEU A 133 15.05 -8.40 -12.60
C LEU A 133 16.02 -8.89 -13.67
N GLN A 134 15.66 -8.73 -14.94
CA GLN A 134 16.47 -9.15 -16.07
C GLN A 134 17.63 -8.20 -16.37
N LYS A 135 17.47 -6.91 -16.09
CA LYS A 135 18.45 -5.89 -16.44
C LYS A 135 19.46 -5.60 -15.33
N LEU A 136 19.07 -5.79 -14.05
CA LEU A 136 19.97 -5.54 -12.93
C LEU A 136 20.79 -6.77 -12.55
N SER A 137 22.08 -6.55 -12.28
CA SER A 137 22.97 -7.55 -11.69
C SER A 137 22.63 -7.82 -10.22
N GLN A 138 23.21 -8.87 -9.61
CA GLN A 138 22.88 -9.24 -8.23
C GLN A 138 23.26 -8.17 -7.20
N ASP A 139 24.30 -7.39 -7.49
CA ASP A 139 24.77 -6.35 -6.58
C ASP A 139 23.96 -5.05 -6.71
N GLU A 140 23.31 -4.84 -7.84
CA GLU A 140 22.42 -3.70 -8.09
C GLU A 140 20.99 -3.91 -7.59
N LEU A 141 20.62 -5.17 -7.29
CA LEU A 141 19.31 -5.61 -6.80
C LEU A 141 19.25 -5.66 -5.27
#